data_AF-A0A9N9YM84-F1
#
_entry.id   AF-A0A9N9YM84-F1
#
_cell.length_a   1.000
_cell.length_b   1.000
_cell.length_c   1.000
_cell.angle_alpha   90.00
_cell.angle_beta   90.00
_cell.angle_gamma   90.00
#
_symmetry.space_group_name_H-M   'P 1'
#
loop_
_entity.id
_entity.type
_entity.pdbx_description
1 polymer ?
#
loop_
_entity_poly.entity_id
_entity_poly.type
_entity_poly.pdbx_seq_one_letter_code
_entity_poly.pdbx_strand_id
1 'polypeptide(L)'
;MNIPDTARNYLTPQLIFSRAPKQSAQDIAILVERALLDQTVDWPSSSVSLGNISFQIQVDNLGSNRFKITWWNSDAANSRRKIKLTFNAGDGTRLYGVVTSPQTRGNAEVTKRGTQFRAIFDQEFTIASVGDCFGEK
;
A
#
# COMPACT_ATOMS: atom_id res chain seq x y z
N MET A 1 12.46 -72.95 5.23
CA MET A 1 11.05 -72.78 5.67
C MET A 1 10.76 -71.28 5.72
N ASN A 2 9.64 -70.88 5.14
CA ASN A 2 9.06 -69.52 4.96
C ASN A 2 9.55 -68.63 3.78
N ILE A 3 8.54 -68.20 3.02
CA ILE A 3 8.41 -67.34 1.81
C ILE A 3 7.96 -65.92 2.31
N PRO A 4 7.74 -64.81 1.55
CA PRO A 4 8.18 -64.32 0.21
C PRO A 4 8.70 -62.85 0.15
N ASP A 5 9.21 -62.52 -1.04
CA ASP A 5 9.14 -61.29 -1.86
C ASP A 5 8.40 -60.01 -1.38
N THR A 6 9.09 -58.87 -1.45
CA THR A 6 8.76 -57.63 -2.21
C THR A 6 9.24 -56.36 -1.50
N ALA A 7 10.19 -55.61 -2.08
CA ALA A 7 10.27 -54.15 -1.91
C ALA A 7 11.12 -53.51 -3.03
N ARG A 8 10.44 -52.79 -3.94
CA ARG A 8 11.05 -51.78 -4.84
C ARG A 8 11.64 -50.64 -4.00
N ASN A 9 12.70 -49.96 -4.48
CA ASN A 9 12.77 -48.50 -4.51
C ASN A 9 13.99 -47.90 -5.27
N TYR A 10 13.63 -47.11 -6.28
CA TYR A 10 14.21 -45.87 -6.82
C TYR A 10 15.62 -45.81 -7.45
N LEU A 11 15.58 -45.70 -8.79
CA LEU A 11 16.60 -45.14 -9.68
C LEU A 11 16.81 -43.64 -9.39
N THR A 12 18.07 -43.23 -9.26
CA THR A 12 18.51 -41.82 -9.23
C THR A 12 18.98 -41.40 -10.62
N PRO A 13 18.39 -40.38 -11.27
CA PRO A 13 19.02 -39.75 -12.41
C PRO A 13 19.93 -38.60 -11.98
N GLN A 14 21.21 -38.72 -12.32
CA GLN A 14 22.23 -37.68 -12.33
C GLN A 14 21.82 -36.56 -13.29
N LEU A 15 21.82 -35.30 -12.84
CA LEU A 15 21.63 -34.13 -13.69
C LEU A 15 22.90 -33.28 -13.75
N ILE A 16 23.30 -33.03 -14.99
CA ILE A 16 24.51 -32.40 -15.49
C ILE A 16 24.59 -30.93 -15.06
N PHE A 17 25.75 -30.51 -14.55
CA PHE A 17 26.08 -29.10 -14.30
C PHE A 17 26.18 -28.33 -15.63
N SER A 18 25.11 -27.62 -16.00
CA SER A 18 25.18 -26.54 -16.98
C SER A 18 25.39 -25.22 -16.23
N ARG A 19 26.51 -24.54 -16.49
CA ARG A 19 26.82 -23.19 -16.00
C ARG A 19 25.62 -22.26 -16.23
N ALA A 20 24.94 -21.86 -15.15
CA ALA A 20 24.03 -20.73 -15.20
C ALA A 20 24.84 -19.45 -15.49
N PRO A 21 24.36 -18.53 -16.35
CA PRO A 21 24.97 -17.21 -16.45
C PRO A 21 24.89 -16.54 -15.08
N LYS A 22 25.97 -15.85 -14.69
CA LYS A 22 25.99 -14.95 -13.54
C LYS A 22 24.94 -13.86 -13.76
N GLN A 23 23.71 -14.13 -13.38
CA GLN A 23 22.70 -13.13 -13.17
C GLN A 23 23.11 -12.45 -11.87
N SER A 24 23.78 -11.31 -12.03
CA SER A 24 23.96 -10.35 -10.94
C SER A 24 22.62 -10.21 -10.26
N ALA A 25 22.49 -10.76 -9.06
CA ALA A 25 21.40 -10.48 -8.17
C ALA A 25 21.55 -9.00 -7.80
N GLN A 26 21.07 -8.13 -8.71
CA GLN A 26 20.55 -6.86 -8.28
C GLN A 26 19.39 -7.25 -7.38
N ASP A 27 19.64 -7.12 -6.09
CA ASP A 27 18.64 -7.11 -5.04
C ASP A 27 17.45 -6.30 -5.55
N ILE A 28 16.44 -6.98 -6.09
CA ILE A 28 15.13 -6.39 -6.26
C ILE A 28 14.62 -6.32 -4.84
N ALA A 29 15.05 -5.28 -4.12
CA ALA A 29 14.35 -4.83 -2.95
C ALA A 29 12.96 -4.44 -3.45
N ILE A 30 12.04 -5.42 -3.46
CA ILE A 30 10.62 -5.14 -3.54
C ILE A 30 10.34 -4.42 -2.23
N LEU A 31 10.52 -3.10 -2.21
CA LEU A 31 9.91 -2.24 -1.22
C LEU A 31 8.40 -2.42 -1.45
N VAL A 32 7.81 -3.43 -0.81
CA VAL A 32 6.38 -3.51 -0.65
C VAL A 32 6.04 -2.37 0.29
N GLU A 33 5.78 -1.21 -0.31
CA GLU A 33 5.25 -0.06 0.39
C GLU A 33 3.89 -0.47 0.99
N ARG A 34 3.92 -0.88 2.26
CA ARG A 34 2.71 -1.23 2.98
C ARG A 34 2.03 0.09 3.34
N ALA A 35 0.89 0.36 2.69
CA ALA A 35 0.02 1.46 3.08
C ALA A 35 -0.22 1.43 4.60
N LEU A 36 -0.10 2.59 5.24
CA LEU A 36 -0.30 2.77 6.68
C LEU A 36 -1.79 2.65 7.05
N LEU A 37 -2.65 3.00 6.10
CA LEU A 37 -4.08 2.69 6.09
C LEU A 37 -4.48 2.39 4.65
N ASP A 38 -5.28 1.35 4.45
CA ASP A 38 -5.92 1.07 3.17
C ASP A 38 -7.27 0.39 3.44
N GLN A 39 -8.35 1.16 3.32
CA GLN A 39 -9.69 0.68 3.60
C GLN A 39 -10.63 1.05 2.46
N THR A 40 -11.39 0.07 2.00
CA THR A 40 -12.48 0.25 1.03
C THR A 40 -13.79 -0.07 1.70
N VAL A 41 -14.74 0.86 1.65
CA VAL A 41 -16.06 0.71 2.28
C VAL A 41 -17.15 1.33 1.39
N ASP A 42 -18.40 0.93 1.62
CA ASP A 42 -19.56 1.55 0.99
C ASP A 42 -19.75 2.99 1.48
N TRP A 43 -20.32 3.85 0.63
CA TRP A 43 -20.67 5.21 1.02
C TRP A 43 -21.70 5.20 2.16
N PRO A 44 -21.43 5.83 3.33
CA PRO A 44 -22.34 5.79 4.47
C PRO A 44 -23.62 6.58 4.20
N SER A 45 -24.73 6.15 4.79
CA SER A 45 -25.98 6.94 4.78
C SER A 45 -25.94 8.12 5.77
N SER A 46 -25.16 8.01 6.84
CA SER A 46 -24.95 9.05 7.86
C SER A 46 -23.48 9.43 7.99
N SER A 47 -22.72 8.67 8.78
CA SER A 47 -21.28 8.89 8.98
C SER A 47 -20.56 7.57 9.19
N VAL A 48 -19.29 7.50 8.80
CA VAL A 48 -18.40 6.37 9.13
C VAL A 48 -17.04 6.90 9.58
N SER A 49 -16.46 6.24 10.58
CA SER A 49 -15.10 6.48 11.02
C SER A 49 -14.22 5.29 10.66
N LEU A 50 -13.06 5.59 10.08
CA LEU A 50 -12.07 4.66 9.58
C LEU A 50 -10.71 5.01 10.19
N GLY A 51 -9.78 4.05 10.16
CA GLY A 51 -8.40 4.29 10.56
C GLY A 51 -7.93 3.55 11.80
N ASN A 52 -6.82 4.03 12.33
CA ASN A 52 -6.13 3.52 13.51
C ASN A 52 -5.76 4.68 14.46
N ILE A 53 -4.91 4.43 15.46
CA ILE A 53 -4.52 5.45 16.43
C ILE A 53 -3.75 6.63 15.81
N SER A 54 -3.01 6.40 14.73
CA SER A 54 -2.15 7.38 14.08
C SER A 54 -2.82 8.10 12.91
N PHE A 55 -3.72 7.41 12.20
CA PHE A 55 -4.37 7.91 11.00
C PHE A 55 -5.86 7.65 11.09
N GLN A 56 -6.65 8.72 11.21
CA GLN A 56 -8.10 8.63 11.38
C GLN A 56 -8.80 9.40 10.29
N ILE A 57 -9.96 8.90 9.87
CA ILE A 57 -10.79 9.51 8.86
C ILE A 57 -12.24 9.39 9.28
N GLN A 58 -12.97 10.49 9.20
CA GLN A 58 -14.42 10.54 9.33
C GLN A 58 -15.01 10.99 8.01
N VAL A 59 -16.02 10.27 7.54
CA VAL A 59 -16.76 10.60 6.32
C VAL A 59 -18.21 10.84 6.69
N ASP A 60 -18.67 12.08 6.55
CA ASP A 60 -20.03 12.51 6.87
C ASP A 60 -20.82 12.76 5.58
N ASN A 61 -22.04 12.22 5.50
CA ASN A 61 -22.97 12.46 4.40
C ASN A 61 -23.60 13.85 4.57
N LEU A 62 -23.33 14.75 3.62
CA LEU A 62 -23.92 16.10 3.58
C LEU A 62 -25.26 16.13 2.81
N GLY A 63 -25.69 15.00 2.26
CA GLY A 63 -26.82 14.90 1.35
C GLY A 63 -26.44 15.23 -0.10
N SER A 64 -27.38 15.02 -1.03
CA SER A 64 -27.20 15.36 -2.45
C SER A 64 -25.90 14.81 -3.07
N ASN A 65 -25.54 13.57 -2.71
CA ASN A 65 -24.30 12.91 -3.13
C ASN A 65 -23.00 13.63 -2.73
N ARG A 66 -23.03 14.55 -1.75
CA ARG A 66 -21.85 15.22 -1.20
C ARG A 66 -21.45 14.62 0.13
N PHE A 67 -20.15 14.51 0.34
CA PHE A 67 -19.58 13.96 1.55
C PHE A 67 -18.46 14.88 2.05
N LYS A 68 -18.43 15.11 3.36
CA LYS A 68 -17.30 15.76 4.04
C LYS A 68 -16.37 14.69 4.55
N ILE A 69 -15.11 14.79 4.17
CA ILE A 69 -14.03 13.97 4.70
C ILE A 69 -13.30 14.83 5.71
N THR A 70 -13.17 14.35 6.94
CA THR A 70 -12.30 14.94 7.97
C THR A 70 -11.22 13.93 8.31
N TRP A 71 -9.98 14.37 8.44
CA TRP A 71 -8.86 13.47 8.75
C TRP A 71 -7.94 14.03 9.83
N TRP A 72 -7.27 13.11 10.51
CA TRP A 72 -6.24 13.38 11.52
C TRP A 72 -5.03 12.50 11.26
N ASN A 73 -3.87 13.14 11.19
CA ASN A 73 -2.56 12.51 11.18
C ASN A 73 -1.87 12.85 12.50
N SER A 74 -1.80 11.86 13.39
CA SER A 74 -1.18 11.93 14.71
C SER A 74 0.21 11.28 14.72
N ASP A 75 0.85 11.11 13.57
CA ASP A 75 2.23 10.63 13.51
C ASP A 75 3.17 11.57 14.28
N ALA A 76 4.30 11.05 14.73
CA ALA A 76 5.21 11.79 15.61
C ALA A 76 5.74 13.08 14.93
N ALA A 77 5.74 14.21 15.65
CA ALA A 77 6.14 15.51 15.11
C ALA A 77 7.55 15.55 14.51
N ASN A 78 8.46 14.73 15.04
CA ASN A 78 9.84 14.59 14.58
C ASN A 78 10.00 13.57 13.42
N SER A 79 8.90 12.98 12.96
CA SER A 79 8.89 12.08 11.81
C SER A 79 9.26 12.86 10.55
N ARG A 80 10.26 12.36 9.82
CA ARG A 80 10.61 12.88 8.49
C ARG A 80 9.72 12.31 7.38
N ARG A 81 8.72 11.51 7.74
CA ARG A 81 7.82 10.87 6.79
C ARG A 81 6.89 11.91 6.19
N LYS A 82 6.82 11.94 4.86
CA LYS A 82 5.73 12.61 4.16
C LYS A 82 4.58 11.62 4.09
N ILE A 83 3.43 11.97 4.65
CA ILE A 83 2.28 11.08 4.68
C ILE A 83 1.22 11.61 3.73
N LYS A 84 0.88 10.83 2.72
CA LYS A 84 -0.13 11.19 1.74
C LYS A 84 -1.46 10.53 2.09
N LEU A 85 -2.52 11.32 2.05
CA LEU A 85 -3.90 10.85 2.07
C LEU A 85 -4.41 10.85 0.64
N THR A 86 -4.91 9.70 0.19
CA THR A 86 -5.61 9.57 -1.08
C THR A 86 -7.02 9.04 -0.86
N PHE A 87 -8.00 9.68 -1.49
CA PHE A 87 -9.40 9.27 -1.48
C PHE A 87 -9.83 8.97 -2.90
N ASN A 88 -10.21 7.72 -3.15
CA ASN A 88 -10.65 7.24 -4.46
C ASN A 88 -12.09 6.74 -4.37
N ALA A 89 -12.80 6.77 -5.49
CA ALA A 89 -13.99 5.95 -5.67
C ALA A 89 -13.60 4.47 -5.79
N GLY A 90 -14.55 3.56 -5.56
CA GLY A 90 -14.33 2.11 -5.68
C GLY A 90 -13.87 1.65 -7.07
N ASP A 91 -14.11 2.47 -8.11
CA ASP A 91 -13.61 2.26 -9.47
C ASP A 91 -12.14 2.72 -9.67
N GLY A 92 -11.48 3.22 -8.62
CA GLY A 92 -10.11 3.73 -8.64
C GLY A 92 -9.98 5.21 -9.03
N THR A 93 -11.07 5.90 -9.39
CA THR A 93 -11.01 7.33 -9.71
C THR A 93 -10.62 8.14 -8.48
N ARG A 94 -9.61 9.00 -8.60
CA ARG A 94 -9.22 9.91 -7.53
C ARG A 94 -10.27 11.01 -7.33
N LEU A 95 -10.76 11.11 -6.09
CA LEU A 95 -11.71 12.13 -5.65
C LEU A 95 -10.99 13.26 -4.89
N TYR A 96 -9.98 12.90 -4.10
CA TYR A 96 -9.21 13.85 -3.31
C TYR A 96 -7.81 13.29 -3.04
N GLY A 97 -6.86 14.17 -2.73
CA GLY A 97 -5.68 13.73 -2.00
C GLY A 97 -4.73 14.88 -1.67
N VAL A 98 -3.98 14.69 -0.59
CA VAL A 98 -3.15 15.73 0.03
C VAL A 98 -1.93 15.08 0.68
N VAL A 99 -0.80 15.77 0.65
CA VAL A 99 0.36 15.40 1.47
C VAL A 99 0.26 16.16 2.78
N THR A 100 0.29 15.42 3.88
CA THR A 100 0.11 15.91 5.23
C THR A 100 1.42 15.84 6.00
N SER A 101 1.70 16.88 6.77
CA SER A 101 2.75 16.83 7.79
C SER A 101 2.26 16.03 9.01
N PRO A 102 3.17 15.49 9.83
CA PRO A 102 2.80 14.91 11.13
C PRO A 102 2.00 15.89 11.99
N GLN A 103 1.17 15.38 12.89
CA GLN A 103 0.31 16.16 13.79
C GLN A 103 -0.59 17.19 13.09
N THR A 104 -1.12 16.84 11.92
CA THR A 104 -2.05 17.70 11.17
C THR A 104 -3.46 17.14 11.14
N ARG A 105 -4.41 18.05 10.96
CA ARG A 105 -5.81 17.71 10.68
C ARG A 105 -6.29 18.53 9.50
N GLY A 106 -7.28 18.01 8.78
CA GLY A 106 -7.89 18.74 7.69
C GLY A 106 -9.28 18.21 7.35
N ASN A 107 -9.94 18.90 6.44
CA ASN A 107 -11.19 18.45 5.86
C ASN A 107 -11.32 18.89 4.40
N ALA A 108 -12.12 18.15 3.64
CA ALA A 108 -12.42 18.39 2.24
C ALA A 108 -13.80 17.83 1.92
N GLU A 109 -14.44 18.39 0.90
CA GLU A 109 -15.68 17.84 0.37
C GLU A 109 -15.43 17.10 -0.92
N VAL A 110 -16.15 16.00 -1.11
CA VAL A 110 -16.12 15.19 -2.33
C VAL A 110 -17.54 14.88 -2.80
N THR A 111 -17.68 14.66 -4.09
CA THR A 111 -18.91 14.13 -4.68
C THR A 111 -18.80 12.62 -4.79
N LYS A 112 -19.83 11.92 -4.31
CA LYS A 112 -19.96 10.47 -4.41
C LYS A 112 -19.85 10.02 -5.85
N ARG A 113 -19.06 8.97 -6.05
CA ARG A 113 -18.92 8.25 -7.30
C ARG A 113 -18.88 6.75 -7.00
N GLY A 114 -19.66 5.99 -7.76
CA GLY A 114 -19.82 4.55 -7.53
C GLY A 114 -20.55 4.21 -6.22
N THR A 115 -20.42 2.95 -5.81
CA THR A 115 -21.03 2.39 -4.59
C THR A 115 -20.11 2.46 -3.38
N GLN A 116 -18.80 2.52 -3.62
CA GLN A 116 -17.75 2.47 -2.61
C GLN A 116 -16.77 3.63 -2.74
N PHE A 117 -16.02 3.87 -1.68
CA PHE A 117 -14.80 4.65 -1.71
C PHE A 117 -13.65 3.87 -1.07
N ARG A 118 -12.43 4.24 -1.44
CA ARG A 118 -11.19 3.72 -0.88
C ARG A 118 -10.37 4.87 -0.31
N ALA A 119 -10.02 4.76 0.97
CA ALA A 119 -9.19 5.72 1.68
C ALA A 119 -7.82 5.09 1.99
N ILE A 120 -6.77 5.79 1.59
CA ILE A 120 -5.39 5.31 1.70
C ILE A 120 -4.54 6.37 2.40
N PHE A 121 -3.82 5.96 3.44
CA PHE A 121 -2.66 6.69 3.91
C PHE A 121 -1.40 5.94 3.50
N ASP A 122 -0.56 6.58 2.70
CA ASP A 122 0.71 6.06 2.20
C ASP A 122 1.88 6.95 2.63
N GLN A 123 3.07 6.35 2.74
CA GLN A 123 4.29 7.10 3.03
C GLN A 123 4.89 7.56 1.71
N GLU A 124 4.77 8.84 1.37
CA GLU A 124 5.36 9.35 0.13
C GLU A 124 6.89 9.23 0.16
N PHE A 125 7.42 8.30 -0.64
CA PHE A 125 8.85 8.20 -0.90
C PHE A 125 9.22 9.19 -1.99
N THR A 126 10.00 10.21 -1.63
CA THR A 126 10.75 10.95 -2.64
C THR A 126 11.89 10.04 -3.09
N ILE A 127 11.75 9.41 -4.26
CA ILE A 127 12.89 8.76 -4.91
C ILE A 127 13.83 9.89 -5.27
N ALA A 128 14.94 10.03 -4.52
CA ALA A 128 16.05 10.83 -5.01
C ALA A 128 16.53 10.14 -6.29
N SER A 129 16.30 10.75 -7.45
CA SER A 129 16.91 10.28 -8.69
C SER A 129 18.41 10.17 -8.47
N VAL A 130 18.95 8.95 -8.52
CA VAL A 130 20.39 8.71 -8.49
C VAL A 130 20.93 9.15 -9.84
N GLY A 131 21.13 10.46 -10.02
CA GLY A 131 21.51 11.07 -11.29
C GLY A 131 22.64 12.10 -11.23
N ASP A 132 23.07 12.55 -10.05
CA ASP A 132 23.99 13.70 -9.93
C ASP A 132 25.37 13.38 -9.32
N CYS A 133 25.91 12.17 -9.49
CA CYS A 133 27.26 11.83 -8.97
C CYS A 133 28.13 10.95 -9.91
N PHE A 134 28.05 11.11 -11.23
CA PHE A 134 29.13 10.65 -12.13
C PHE A 134 29.66 11.81 -12.96
N GLY A 135 30.40 12.70 -12.26
CA GLY A 135 31.37 13.57 -12.91
C GLY A 135 32.70 12.84 -12.98
N GLU A 136 32.94 12.06 -14.04
CA GLU A 136 34.29 11.72 -14.46
C GLU A 136 34.96 12.99 -14.99
N LYS A 137 36.03 13.44 -14.33
CA LYS A 137 37.18 14.09 -14.95
C LYS A 137 38.45 13.69 -14.21
#